data_AF-A0A662BHX6-F1
#
_entry.id   AF-A0A662BHX6-F1
#
_cell.length_a   1.000
_cell.length_b   1.000
_cell.length_c   1.000
_cell.angle_alpha   90.00
_cell.angle_beta   90.00
_cell.angle_gamma   90.00
#
_symmetry.space_group_name_H-M   'P 1'
#
loop_
_entity.id
_entity.type
_entity.pdbx_description
1 polymer ?
#
loop_
_entity_poly.entity_id
_entity_poly.type
_entity_poly.pdbx_seq_one_letter_code
_entity_poly.pdbx_strand_id
1 'polypeptide(L)'
;MPAEKTKIQGISLTKEEILNDYRIANESRQASILGRREVLSGKAKFGIFGDGKEVPQLAMARAFKDGDWRSGYYRDQTFMLATGMMSLEELFSQLYGDTDEAANPGTGGRMMNNHFATQCLDEHGEWLDLTKRKNSSADISPTAGQMPRLLGLAMASKHFRLNKELKEFGKFSDKGNEVAFGTIGDASTSEGVFWETINAAGVMQIPMAISIWDDGWGISVPKEFQTIKGSISEALRGFEKSKDSNGYRIYKVKGWDYPALCQIYDEGIALCRKEHVPAIFHVEELTQPQGHSTSGSHERYKSEERLKWEADHDCISKMRAWILKEKYANTETLDNIEKEAAKRARDAKKAAWARFQKPLTDKRDDFLRMVDITTCNCAMTSRIDAIKEE
;
A
#
# COMPACT_ATOMS: atom_id res chain seq x y z
N MET A 1 -27.02 17.25 -8.66
CA MET A 1 -26.26 18.08 -9.62
C MET A 1 -24.83 17.57 -9.60
N PRO A 2 -24.22 17.19 -10.73
CA PRO A 2 -22.82 16.74 -10.72
C PRO A 2 -21.94 17.89 -10.20
N ALA A 3 -21.10 17.61 -9.21
CA ALA A 3 -20.17 18.58 -8.65
C ALA A 3 -19.31 19.17 -9.77
N GLU A 4 -19.32 20.51 -9.89
CA GLU A 4 -18.58 21.22 -10.92
C GLU A 4 -17.07 20.96 -10.72
N LYS A 5 -16.46 20.26 -11.67
CA LYS A 5 -15.02 19.96 -11.63
C LYS A 5 -14.24 21.24 -11.89
N THR A 6 -13.74 21.88 -10.84
CA THR A 6 -12.80 23.00 -10.99
C THR A 6 -11.53 22.49 -11.67
N LYS A 7 -11.07 23.16 -12.73
CA LYS A 7 -9.72 22.92 -13.27
C LYS A 7 -8.71 23.50 -12.28
N ILE A 8 -8.05 22.65 -11.52
CA ILE A 8 -7.05 23.03 -10.51
C ILE A 8 -5.67 22.84 -11.15
N GLN A 9 -5.00 23.92 -11.57
CA GLN A 9 -3.62 23.84 -12.10
C GLN A 9 -3.40 22.73 -13.17
N GLY A 10 -4.41 22.44 -14.00
CA GLY A 10 -4.34 21.36 -15.01
C GLY A 10 -4.88 19.99 -14.56
N ILE A 11 -5.35 19.87 -13.32
CA ILE A 11 -5.88 18.65 -12.69
C ILE A 11 -7.41 18.78 -12.54
N SER A 12 -8.15 17.71 -12.83
CA SER A 12 -9.62 17.69 -12.79
C SER A 12 -10.15 17.04 -11.51
N LEU A 13 -9.86 17.65 -10.35
CA LEU A 13 -10.36 17.20 -9.04
C LEU A 13 -11.38 18.17 -8.46
N THR A 14 -12.44 17.61 -7.88
CA THR A 14 -13.38 18.35 -7.05
C THR A 14 -12.79 18.57 -5.65
N LYS A 15 -13.30 19.60 -4.97
CA LYS A 15 -13.00 19.83 -3.55
C LYS A 15 -13.30 18.60 -2.69
N GLU A 16 -14.39 17.89 -2.97
CA GLU A 16 -14.80 16.71 -2.21
C GLU A 16 -13.79 15.57 -2.35
N GLU A 17 -13.31 15.31 -3.58
CA GLU A 17 -12.24 14.32 -3.82
C GLU A 17 -10.96 14.67 -3.05
N ILE A 18 -10.54 15.94 -3.06
CA ILE A 18 -9.34 16.39 -2.33
C ILE A 18 -9.47 16.15 -0.82
N LEU A 19 -10.63 16.50 -0.24
CA LEU A 19 -10.87 16.31 1.19
C LEU A 19 -11.00 14.83 1.56
N ASN A 20 -11.54 14.02 0.66
CA ASN A 20 -11.57 12.57 0.83
C ASN A 20 -10.16 11.96 0.80
N ASP A 21 -9.29 12.38 -0.11
CA ASP A 21 -7.90 11.91 -0.16
C ASP A 21 -7.13 12.34 1.09
N TYR A 22 -7.34 13.58 1.55
CA TYR A 22 -6.78 14.06 2.82
C TYR A 22 -7.27 13.24 4.03
N ARG A 23 -8.55 12.85 4.05
CA ARG A 23 -9.12 11.96 5.08
C ARG A 23 -8.42 10.59 5.07
N ILE A 24 -8.28 9.96 3.90
CA ILE A 24 -7.63 8.63 3.79
C ILE A 24 -6.15 8.72 4.20
N ALA A 25 -5.43 9.78 3.84
CA ALA A 25 -4.05 10.00 4.28
C ALA A 25 -3.95 9.98 5.81
N ASN A 26 -4.83 10.72 6.48
CA ASN A 26 -4.87 10.80 7.94
C ASN A 26 -5.27 9.46 8.57
N GLU A 27 -6.25 8.74 8.01
CA GLU A 27 -6.63 7.42 8.50
C GLU A 27 -5.47 6.41 8.39
N SER A 28 -4.77 6.41 7.26
CA SER A 28 -3.58 5.57 7.06
C SER A 28 -2.48 5.91 8.07
N ARG A 29 -2.18 7.20 8.29
CA ARG A 29 -1.22 7.65 9.30
C ARG A 29 -1.59 7.19 10.70
N GLN A 30 -2.86 7.34 11.09
CA GLN A 30 -3.34 6.94 12.40
C GLN A 30 -3.30 5.41 12.58
N ALA A 31 -3.59 4.65 11.52
CA ALA A 31 -3.44 3.21 11.52
C ALA A 31 -1.97 2.78 11.74
N SER A 32 -1.01 3.44 11.09
CA SER A 32 0.42 3.21 11.30
C SER A 32 0.85 3.47 12.76
N ILE A 33 0.42 4.59 13.35
CA ILE A 33 0.74 4.96 14.74
C ILE A 33 0.15 3.94 15.73
N LEU A 34 -1.12 3.58 15.54
CA LEU A 34 -1.81 2.63 16.41
C LEU A 34 -1.26 1.21 16.24
N GLY A 35 -1.02 0.77 15.01
CA GLY A 35 -0.44 -0.54 14.72
C GLY A 35 0.92 -0.70 15.37
N ARG A 36 1.79 0.31 15.25
CA ARG A 36 3.08 0.33 15.94
C ARG A 36 2.93 0.16 17.46
N ARG A 37 1.95 0.83 18.07
CA ARG A 37 1.65 0.70 19.51
C ARG A 37 1.19 -0.72 19.87
N GLU A 38 0.35 -1.34 19.05
CA GLU A 38 -0.13 -2.71 19.30
C GLU A 38 1.04 -3.71 19.31
N VAL A 39 2.00 -3.57 18.40
CA VAL A 39 3.23 -4.39 18.39
C VAL A 39 4.06 -4.16 19.65
N LEU A 40 4.32 -2.89 20.01
CA LEU A 40 5.10 -2.58 21.22
C LEU A 40 4.42 -3.01 22.52
N SER A 41 3.09 -3.13 22.52
CA SER A 41 2.33 -3.69 23.64
C SER A 41 2.28 -5.22 23.67
N GLY A 42 2.88 -5.90 22.70
CA GLY A 42 2.94 -7.36 22.60
C GLY A 42 1.70 -8.02 21.99
N LYS A 43 0.70 -7.25 21.57
CA LYS A 43 -0.53 -7.76 20.94
C LYS A 43 -0.33 -8.23 19.50
N ALA A 44 0.67 -7.68 18.82
CA ALA A 44 1.12 -8.09 17.50
C ALA A 44 2.62 -8.41 17.52
N LYS A 45 3.09 -9.24 16.60
CA LYS A 45 4.47 -9.79 16.64
C LYS A 45 5.49 -8.95 15.89
N PHE A 46 5.09 -8.29 14.82
CA PHE A 46 5.94 -7.45 13.98
C PHE A 46 5.11 -6.32 13.38
N GLY A 47 5.74 -5.17 13.11
CA GLY A 47 5.10 -4.03 12.47
C GLY A 47 6.02 -3.31 11.49
N ILE A 48 5.57 -3.23 10.26
CA ILE A 48 6.08 -2.32 9.23
C ILE A 48 4.91 -1.56 8.62
N PHE A 49 5.04 -0.25 8.44
CA PHE A 49 3.90 0.61 8.08
C PHE A 49 4.22 1.56 6.92
N GLY A 50 3.16 2.06 6.27
CA GLY A 50 3.25 2.87 5.05
C GLY A 50 3.38 4.38 5.26
N ASP A 51 3.72 4.82 6.47
CA ASP A 51 3.76 6.25 6.81
C ASP A 51 4.87 7.03 6.08
N GLY A 52 4.58 8.31 5.81
CA GLY A 52 5.46 9.23 5.07
C GLY A 52 5.32 9.11 3.54
N LYS A 53 4.43 8.23 3.06
CA LYS A 53 4.20 7.91 1.63
C LYS A 53 2.71 7.97 1.26
N GLU A 54 1.89 8.61 2.10
CA GLU A 54 0.44 8.61 1.93
C GLU A 54 -0.01 9.36 0.68
N VAL A 55 0.46 10.60 0.52
CA VAL A 55 0.08 11.50 -0.58
C VAL A 55 0.40 10.94 -1.98
N PRO A 56 1.61 10.42 -2.28
CA PRO A 56 1.89 9.87 -3.61
C PRO A 56 1.10 8.59 -3.89
N GLN A 57 0.81 7.77 -2.87
CA GLN A 57 -0.02 6.59 -3.04
C GLN A 57 -1.48 6.94 -3.35
N LEU A 58 -2.00 8.05 -2.82
CA LEU A 58 -3.33 8.57 -3.18
C LEU A 58 -3.36 9.00 -4.65
N ALA A 59 -2.37 9.79 -5.09
CA ALA A 59 -2.25 10.19 -6.49
C ALA A 59 -2.11 8.98 -7.44
N MET A 60 -1.37 7.93 -7.03
CA MET A 60 -1.29 6.69 -7.79
C MET A 60 -2.63 5.94 -7.85
N ALA A 61 -3.36 5.83 -6.72
CA ALA A 61 -4.65 5.15 -6.62
C ALA A 61 -5.72 5.75 -7.52
N ARG A 62 -5.65 7.08 -7.73
CA ARG A 62 -6.52 7.83 -8.63
C ARG A 62 -6.43 7.42 -10.10
N ALA A 63 -5.25 7.01 -10.55
CA ALA A 63 -5.00 6.55 -11.91
C ALA A 63 -5.27 5.04 -12.11
N PHE A 64 -5.51 4.31 -11.02
CA PHE A 64 -5.73 2.86 -10.99
C PHE A 64 -7.20 2.51 -11.24
N LYS A 65 -7.45 1.68 -12.26
CA LYS A 65 -8.79 1.31 -12.74
C LYS A 65 -9.12 -0.14 -12.41
N ASP A 66 -10.38 -0.50 -12.52
CA ASP A 66 -10.78 -1.91 -12.55
C ASP A 66 -10.11 -2.61 -13.74
N GLY A 67 -9.70 -3.87 -13.55
CA GLY A 67 -8.83 -4.62 -14.45
C GLY A 67 -7.34 -4.45 -14.14
N ASP A 68 -6.91 -3.30 -13.61
CA ASP A 68 -5.49 -3.09 -13.32
C ASP A 68 -4.99 -4.02 -12.21
N TRP A 69 -3.67 -4.21 -12.21
CA TRP A 69 -2.97 -5.08 -11.29
C TRP A 69 -1.92 -4.33 -10.50
N ARG A 70 -1.81 -4.64 -9.21
CA ARG A 70 -0.68 -4.27 -8.35
C ARG A 70 0.26 -5.46 -8.14
N SER A 71 1.55 -5.22 -8.22
CA SER A 71 2.62 -6.09 -7.70
C SER A 71 3.55 -5.26 -6.84
N GLY A 72 3.31 -5.23 -5.54
CA GLY A 72 3.74 -4.09 -4.74
C GLY A 72 4.67 -4.39 -3.58
N TYR A 73 4.75 -3.38 -2.72
CA TYR A 73 5.71 -3.23 -1.65
C TYR A 73 5.00 -3.13 -0.30
N TYR A 74 5.64 -3.61 0.76
CA TYR A 74 5.08 -3.67 2.12
C TYR A 74 4.77 -2.30 2.77
N ARG A 75 4.95 -1.18 2.05
CA ARG A 75 4.54 0.16 2.50
C ARG A 75 3.35 0.74 1.76
N ASP A 76 2.67 -0.04 0.93
CA ASP A 76 1.55 0.46 0.11
C ASP A 76 0.19 0.50 0.83
N GLN A 77 0.19 0.53 2.16
CA GLN A 77 -1.02 0.54 2.99
C GLN A 77 -2.02 1.60 2.53
N THR A 78 -1.57 2.82 2.23
CA THR A 78 -2.46 3.92 1.83
C THR A 78 -3.09 3.64 0.48
N PHE A 79 -2.34 3.08 -0.47
CA PHE A 79 -2.86 2.68 -1.76
C PHE A 79 -3.96 1.61 -1.61
N MET A 80 -3.74 0.62 -0.75
CA MET A 80 -4.72 -0.45 -0.49
C MET A 80 -6.03 0.11 0.09
N LEU A 81 -5.94 1.06 1.03
CA LEU A 81 -7.09 1.77 1.59
C LEU A 81 -7.80 2.64 0.55
N ALA A 82 -7.04 3.43 -0.22
CA ALA A 82 -7.58 4.36 -1.21
C ALA A 82 -8.28 3.67 -2.39
N THR A 83 -7.78 2.50 -2.77
CA THR A 83 -8.38 1.68 -3.83
C THR A 83 -9.59 0.87 -3.37
N GLY A 84 -9.81 0.76 -2.05
CA GLY A 84 -10.85 -0.09 -1.46
C GLY A 84 -10.52 -1.58 -1.50
N MET A 85 -9.27 -1.94 -1.79
CA MET A 85 -8.81 -3.34 -1.75
C MET A 85 -8.53 -3.84 -0.32
N MET A 86 -8.51 -2.92 0.66
CA MET A 86 -8.38 -3.23 2.07
C MET A 86 -9.10 -2.16 2.91
N SER A 87 -9.68 -2.56 4.02
CA SER A 87 -10.25 -1.70 5.07
C SER A 87 -9.29 -1.53 6.26
N LEU A 88 -9.60 -0.57 7.14
CA LEU A 88 -8.83 -0.38 8.37
C LEU A 88 -8.91 -1.61 9.29
N GLU A 89 -10.09 -2.22 9.36
CA GLU A 89 -10.35 -3.44 10.14
C GLU A 89 -9.51 -4.61 9.62
N GLU A 90 -9.49 -4.85 8.30
CA GLU A 90 -8.67 -5.91 7.70
C GLU A 90 -7.18 -5.67 7.91
N LEU A 91 -6.73 -4.41 7.87
CA LEU A 91 -5.33 -4.05 8.18
C LEU A 91 -4.95 -4.47 9.61
N PHE A 92 -5.82 -4.22 10.60
CA PHE A 92 -5.57 -4.64 11.98
C PHE A 92 -5.74 -6.14 12.17
N SER A 93 -6.72 -6.79 11.53
CA SER A 93 -6.85 -8.25 11.52
C SER A 93 -5.61 -8.92 10.96
N GLN A 94 -5.03 -8.37 9.88
CA GLN A 94 -3.75 -8.84 9.34
C GLN A 94 -2.61 -8.63 10.35
N LEU A 95 -2.55 -7.47 11.01
CA LEU A 95 -1.54 -7.18 12.04
C LEU A 95 -1.58 -8.18 13.21
N TYR A 96 -2.77 -8.62 13.61
CA TYR A 96 -2.96 -9.60 14.67
C TYR A 96 -2.73 -11.05 14.21
N GLY A 97 -2.60 -11.29 12.89
CA GLY A 97 -2.48 -12.63 12.34
C GLY A 97 -3.80 -13.40 12.39
N ASP A 98 -4.93 -12.71 12.20
CA ASP A 98 -6.24 -13.34 12.17
C ASP A 98 -6.31 -14.37 11.03
N THR A 99 -6.75 -15.57 11.40
CA THR A 99 -6.83 -16.74 10.51
C THR A 99 -8.21 -16.91 9.87
N ASP A 100 -9.18 -16.12 10.31
CA ASP A 100 -10.50 -16.04 9.69
C ASP A 100 -10.37 -15.32 8.33
N GLU A 101 -10.62 -16.04 7.25
CA GLU A 101 -10.54 -15.52 5.88
C GLU A 101 -11.59 -14.43 5.61
N ALA A 102 -12.67 -14.34 6.39
CA ALA A 102 -13.60 -13.21 6.31
C ALA A 102 -13.10 -11.96 7.05
N ALA A 103 -12.03 -12.07 7.86
CA ALA A 103 -11.39 -10.94 8.56
C ALA A 103 -10.09 -10.52 7.86
N ASN A 104 -9.41 -11.50 7.27
CA ASN A 104 -8.12 -11.34 6.61
C ASN A 104 -8.16 -12.07 5.24
N PRO A 105 -8.98 -11.59 4.30
CA PRO A 105 -9.23 -12.29 3.04
C PRO A 105 -8.01 -12.37 2.14
N GLY A 106 -7.04 -11.47 2.29
CA GLY A 106 -5.84 -11.47 1.46
C GLY A 106 -4.89 -12.64 1.78
N THR A 107 -4.69 -12.96 3.05
CA THR A 107 -3.62 -13.89 3.45
C THR A 107 -4.05 -14.99 4.42
N GLY A 108 -5.23 -14.91 5.03
CA GLY A 108 -5.71 -15.90 6.01
C GLY A 108 -4.74 -16.10 7.17
N GLY A 109 -4.04 -15.05 7.59
CA GLY A 109 -3.08 -15.06 8.70
C GLY A 109 -1.72 -15.71 8.37
N ARG A 110 -1.47 -16.10 7.11
CA ARG A 110 -0.24 -16.81 6.71
C ARG A 110 0.97 -15.91 6.51
N MET A 111 0.75 -14.61 6.33
CA MET A 111 1.79 -13.62 6.03
C MET A 111 1.92 -12.61 7.17
N MET A 112 3.09 -11.98 7.26
CA MET A 112 3.28 -10.84 8.16
C MET A 112 2.43 -9.63 7.72
N ASN A 113 2.29 -8.65 8.63
CA ASN A 113 1.54 -7.44 8.33
C ASN A 113 2.10 -6.72 7.08
N ASN A 114 1.21 -5.99 6.39
CA ASN A 114 1.49 -5.33 5.12
C ASN A 114 2.00 -6.26 4.01
N HIS A 115 1.48 -7.48 3.96
CA HIS A 115 1.56 -8.34 2.78
C HIS A 115 0.20 -8.38 2.12
N PHE A 116 0.01 -7.57 1.08
CA PHE A 116 -1.30 -7.39 0.49
C PHE A 116 -1.56 -8.38 -0.65
N ALA A 117 -2.81 -8.79 -0.78
CA ALA A 117 -3.28 -9.66 -1.86
C ALA A 117 -4.79 -9.49 -2.04
N THR A 118 -5.30 -9.70 -3.25
CA THR A 118 -6.74 -9.81 -3.49
C THR A 118 -7.11 -11.23 -3.92
N GLN A 119 -8.26 -11.72 -3.44
CA GLN A 119 -8.83 -12.98 -3.91
C GLN A 119 -9.15 -12.94 -5.40
N CYS A 120 -8.70 -13.94 -6.14
CA CYS A 120 -8.96 -14.08 -7.58
C CYS A 120 -10.00 -15.15 -7.91
N LEU A 121 -10.33 -15.98 -6.92
CA LEU A 121 -11.29 -17.07 -7.02
C LEU A 121 -12.47 -16.80 -6.09
N ASP A 122 -13.64 -17.31 -6.45
CA ASP A 122 -14.81 -17.33 -5.56
C ASP A 122 -14.78 -18.53 -4.60
N GLU A 123 -15.85 -18.66 -3.80
CA GLU A 123 -16.01 -19.75 -2.81
C GLU A 123 -16.09 -21.16 -3.44
N HIS A 124 -16.31 -21.24 -4.76
CA HIS A 124 -16.35 -22.49 -5.52
C HIS A 124 -15.02 -22.77 -6.25
N GLY A 125 -14.03 -21.89 -6.12
CA GLY A 125 -12.74 -22.01 -6.80
C GLY A 125 -12.78 -21.53 -8.26
N GLU A 126 -13.85 -20.88 -8.69
CA GLU A 126 -13.99 -20.36 -10.05
C GLU A 126 -13.41 -18.95 -10.16
N TRP A 127 -12.90 -18.61 -11.35
CA TRP A 127 -12.33 -17.29 -11.59
C TRP A 127 -13.39 -16.19 -11.51
N LEU A 128 -13.11 -15.22 -10.65
CA LEU A 128 -13.82 -13.95 -10.60
C LEU A 128 -13.56 -13.15 -11.88
N ASP A 129 -14.46 -12.21 -12.20
CA ASP A 129 -14.22 -11.27 -13.29
C ASP A 129 -13.20 -10.23 -12.84
N LEU A 130 -11.94 -10.45 -13.19
CA LEU A 130 -10.80 -9.62 -12.81
C LEU A 130 -10.83 -8.26 -13.52
N THR A 131 -11.65 -8.09 -14.57
CA THR A 131 -11.84 -6.81 -15.27
C THR A 131 -12.78 -5.85 -14.54
N LYS A 132 -13.56 -6.34 -13.56
CA LYS A 132 -14.57 -5.58 -12.82
C LYS A 132 -14.13 -5.19 -11.41
N ARG A 133 -12.83 -5.31 -11.14
CA ARG A 133 -12.26 -5.06 -9.83
C ARG A 133 -10.82 -4.61 -9.94
N LYS A 134 -10.32 -4.06 -8.85
CA LYS A 134 -8.91 -3.77 -8.63
C LYS A 134 -8.22 -5.02 -8.13
N ASN A 135 -7.08 -5.37 -8.73
CA ASN A 135 -6.37 -6.59 -8.43
C ASN A 135 -5.01 -6.30 -7.78
N SER A 136 -4.62 -7.12 -6.81
CA SER A 136 -3.27 -7.17 -6.28
C SER A 136 -2.79 -8.61 -6.25
N SER A 137 -1.62 -8.84 -6.84
CA SER A 137 -0.88 -10.07 -6.57
C SER A 137 -0.41 -10.11 -5.12
N ALA A 138 -0.14 -11.31 -4.61
CA ALA A 138 0.28 -11.50 -3.23
C ALA A 138 1.69 -10.98 -2.99
N ASP A 139 1.84 -9.99 -2.11
CA ASP A 139 3.15 -9.45 -1.73
C ASP A 139 4.06 -10.52 -1.13
N ILE A 140 5.36 -10.25 -1.16
CA ILE A 140 6.41 -11.13 -0.63
C ILE A 140 7.48 -10.32 0.10
N SER A 141 8.17 -10.95 1.05
CA SER A 141 9.22 -10.30 1.84
C SER A 141 10.53 -9.98 1.10
N PRO A 142 11.05 -10.84 0.20
CA PRO A 142 12.31 -10.58 -0.49
C PRO A 142 12.25 -9.28 -1.31
N THR A 143 13.17 -8.36 -1.03
CA THR A 143 13.26 -7.06 -1.71
C THR A 143 13.37 -7.25 -3.21
N ALA A 144 12.62 -6.43 -3.96
CA ALA A 144 12.50 -6.50 -5.42
C ALA A 144 11.94 -7.81 -6.01
N GLY A 145 11.62 -8.83 -5.22
CA GLY A 145 11.08 -10.09 -5.73
C GLY A 145 9.72 -9.95 -6.44
N GLN A 146 8.99 -8.87 -6.19
CA GLN A 146 7.73 -8.54 -6.87
C GLN A 146 7.94 -8.06 -8.33
N MET A 147 9.16 -7.70 -8.71
CA MET A 147 9.47 -7.07 -10.00
C MET A 147 9.27 -8.01 -11.21
N PRO A 148 9.71 -9.29 -11.20
CA PRO A 148 9.40 -10.20 -12.30
C PRO A 148 7.91 -10.49 -12.46
N ARG A 149 7.17 -10.53 -11.34
CA ARG A 149 5.72 -10.70 -11.37
C ARG A 149 5.03 -9.50 -12.00
N LEU A 150 5.50 -8.30 -11.69
CA LEU A 150 5.04 -7.06 -12.33
C LEU A 150 5.22 -7.13 -13.85
N LEU A 151 6.39 -7.56 -14.32
CA LEU A 151 6.68 -7.73 -15.74
C LEU A 151 5.69 -8.70 -16.40
N GLY A 152 5.47 -9.86 -15.79
CA GLY A 152 4.53 -10.87 -16.29
C GLY A 152 3.10 -10.36 -16.39
N LEU A 153 2.63 -9.62 -15.38
CA LEU A 153 1.29 -9.01 -15.38
C LEU A 153 1.13 -7.97 -16.50
N ALA A 154 2.14 -7.10 -16.70
CA ALA A 154 2.12 -6.14 -17.81
C ALA A 154 2.20 -6.83 -19.18
N MET A 155 3.02 -7.87 -19.29
CA MET A 155 3.17 -8.68 -20.51
C MET A 155 1.86 -9.37 -20.89
N ALA A 156 1.09 -9.87 -19.91
CA ALA A 156 -0.22 -10.45 -20.15
C ALA A 156 -1.18 -9.47 -20.86
N SER A 157 -1.26 -8.21 -20.39
CA SER A 157 -2.06 -7.16 -21.04
C SER A 157 -1.66 -6.94 -22.51
N LYS A 158 -0.35 -6.92 -22.81
CA LYS A 158 0.13 -6.86 -24.19
C LYS A 158 -0.29 -8.06 -25.03
N HIS A 159 -0.24 -9.27 -24.48
CA HIS A 159 -0.69 -10.46 -25.18
C HIS A 159 -2.19 -10.44 -25.48
N PHE A 160 -3.03 -10.04 -24.52
CA PHE A 160 -4.48 -9.87 -24.74
C PHE A 160 -4.78 -8.85 -25.84
N ARG A 161 -3.97 -7.78 -25.94
CA ARG A 161 -4.12 -6.77 -26.98
C ARG A 161 -3.80 -7.30 -28.39
N LEU A 162 -2.75 -8.11 -28.51
CA LEU A 162 -2.22 -8.56 -29.81
C LEU A 162 -2.86 -9.86 -30.32
N ASN A 163 -3.25 -10.76 -29.42
CA ASN A 163 -3.70 -12.11 -29.77
C ASN A 163 -5.23 -12.19 -29.80
N LYS A 164 -5.81 -12.36 -30.99
CA LYS A 164 -7.28 -12.42 -31.17
C LYS A 164 -7.93 -13.63 -30.49
N GLU A 165 -7.20 -14.74 -30.37
CA GLU A 165 -7.67 -15.97 -29.73
C GLU A 165 -7.93 -15.75 -28.23
N LEU A 166 -7.19 -14.85 -27.57
CA LEU A 166 -7.37 -14.59 -26.15
C LEU A 166 -8.66 -13.82 -25.81
N LYS A 167 -9.44 -13.37 -26.80
CA LYS A 167 -10.68 -12.61 -26.59
C LYS A 167 -11.79 -13.41 -25.90
N GLU A 168 -11.74 -14.74 -25.98
CA GLU A 168 -12.71 -15.60 -25.28
C GLU A 168 -12.54 -15.55 -23.76
N PHE A 169 -11.34 -15.23 -23.28
CA PHE A 169 -10.98 -15.11 -21.86
C PHE A 169 -11.32 -13.72 -21.29
N GLY A 170 -12.54 -13.24 -21.56
CA GLY A 170 -12.98 -11.87 -21.25
C GLY A 170 -12.98 -11.50 -19.76
N LYS A 171 -12.97 -12.49 -18.85
CA LYS A 171 -12.87 -12.28 -17.40
C LYS A 171 -11.48 -11.82 -16.93
N PHE A 172 -10.47 -11.91 -17.79
CA PHE A 172 -9.07 -11.64 -17.41
C PHE A 172 -8.52 -10.34 -17.98
N SER A 173 -9.14 -9.79 -19.02
CA SER A 173 -8.70 -8.56 -19.68
C SER A 173 -9.78 -7.90 -20.52
N ASP A 174 -9.93 -6.58 -20.41
CA ASP A 174 -10.59 -5.71 -21.37
C ASP A 174 -9.60 -5.35 -22.51
N LYS A 175 -9.44 -6.28 -23.46
CA LYS A 175 -8.70 -6.06 -24.72
C LYS A 175 -7.23 -5.61 -24.52
N GLY A 176 -6.62 -6.00 -23.42
CA GLY A 176 -5.26 -5.61 -23.06
C GLY A 176 -5.14 -4.12 -22.73
N ASN A 177 -6.15 -3.56 -22.07
CA ASN A 177 -6.14 -2.18 -21.59
C ASN A 177 -5.61 -2.05 -20.17
N GLU A 178 -5.34 -3.15 -19.47
CA GLU A 178 -4.85 -3.15 -18.10
C GLU A 178 -3.42 -2.61 -18.04
N VAL A 179 -3.10 -1.90 -16.95
CA VAL A 179 -1.75 -1.49 -16.58
C VAL A 179 -1.36 -2.27 -15.33
N ALA A 180 -0.13 -2.79 -15.30
CA ALA A 180 0.44 -3.38 -14.09
C ALA A 180 1.26 -2.30 -13.34
N PHE A 181 0.86 -2.04 -12.11
CA PHE A 181 1.46 -1.07 -11.20
C PHE A 181 2.38 -1.79 -10.22
N GLY A 182 3.65 -1.40 -10.24
CA GLY A 182 4.66 -1.85 -9.31
C GLY A 182 5.09 -0.73 -8.40
N THR A 183 5.51 -1.11 -7.21
CA THR A 183 6.08 -0.17 -6.23
C THR A 183 7.33 -0.77 -5.63
N ILE A 184 8.30 0.08 -5.32
CA ILE A 184 9.58 -0.35 -4.76
C ILE A 184 10.21 0.81 -3.97
N GLY A 185 10.95 0.52 -2.90
CA GLY A 185 11.77 1.54 -2.23
C GLY A 185 13.07 1.82 -3.00
N ASP A 186 13.65 3.01 -2.85
CA ASP A 186 14.91 3.39 -3.51
C ASP A 186 16.04 2.38 -3.25
N ALA A 187 16.23 1.95 -2.01
CA ALA A 187 17.28 0.97 -1.67
C ALA A 187 17.06 -0.41 -2.33
N SER A 188 15.80 -0.83 -2.53
CA SER A 188 15.50 -2.11 -3.19
C SER A 188 15.79 -2.07 -4.70
N THR A 189 16.03 -0.89 -5.29
CA THR A 189 16.45 -0.78 -6.70
C THR A 189 17.88 -1.28 -6.93
N SER A 190 18.66 -1.50 -5.87
CA SER A 190 20.01 -2.08 -5.94
C SER A 190 20.00 -3.61 -6.15
N GLU A 191 18.84 -4.27 -6.06
CA GLU A 191 18.70 -5.69 -6.32
C GLU A 191 18.85 -6.02 -7.81
N GLY A 192 19.57 -7.09 -8.16
CA GLY A 192 19.82 -7.46 -9.56
C GLY A 192 18.52 -7.68 -10.36
N VAL A 193 17.52 -8.29 -9.71
CA VAL A 193 16.21 -8.56 -10.32
C VAL A 193 15.46 -7.29 -10.75
N PHE A 194 15.71 -6.15 -10.10
CA PHE A 194 15.17 -4.86 -10.54
C PHE A 194 15.74 -4.50 -11.92
N TRP A 195 17.06 -4.59 -12.10
CA TRP A 195 17.75 -4.26 -13.35
C TRP A 195 17.38 -5.19 -14.50
N GLU A 196 17.23 -6.48 -14.24
CA GLU A 196 16.72 -7.45 -15.21
C GLU A 196 15.31 -7.07 -15.67
N THR A 197 14.43 -6.76 -14.72
CA THR A 197 13.03 -6.42 -14.96
C THR A 197 12.87 -5.13 -15.77
N ILE A 198 13.53 -4.04 -15.36
CA ILE A 198 13.38 -2.74 -16.05
C ILE A 198 13.93 -2.80 -17.47
N ASN A 199 15.05 -3.51 -17.67
CA ASN A 199 15.60 -3.73 -19.00
C ASN A 199 14.62 -4.53 -19.86
N ALA A 200 14.10 -5.65 -19.35
CA ALA A 200 13.13 -6.47 -20.06
C ALA A 200 11.88 -5.67 -20.44
N ALA A 201 11.34 -4.86 -19.53
CA ALA A 201 10.17 -4.02 -19.82
C ALA A 201 10.45 -2.97 -20.90
N GLY A 202 11.63 -2.33 -20.85
CA GLY A 202 12.09 -1.41 -21.89
C GLY A 202 12.20 -2.07 -23.26
N VAL A 203 12.65 -3.32 -23.33
CA VAL A 203 12.67 -4.10 -24.59
C VAL A 203 11.25 -4.48 -25.02
N MET A 204 10.45 -4.99 -24.08
CA MET A 204 9.14 -5.56 -24.37
C MET A 204 8.10 -4.52 -24.72
N GLN A 205 8.25 -3.24 -24.32
CA GLN A 205 7.27 -2.17 -24.54
C GLN A 205 5.86 -2.63 -24.10
N ILE A 206 5.66 -2.71 -22.79
CA ILE A 206 4.46 -3.23 -22.12
C ILE A 206 3.86 -2.15 -21.18
N PRO A 207 2.56 -2.23 -20.82
CA PRO A 207 1.90 -1.28 -19.92
C PRO A 207 2.29 -1.51 -18.46
N MET A 208 3.55 -1.24 -18.14
CA MET A 208 4.12 -1.39 -16.80
C MET A 208 4.43 -0.01 -16.21
N ALA A 209 3.84 0.30 -15.05
CA ALA A 209 4.08 1.52 -14.31
C ALA A 209 4.80 1.20 -12.99
N ILE A 210 5.98 1.75 -12.75
CA ILE A 210 6.73 1.54 -11.51
C ILE A 210 6.79 2.85 -10.72
N SER A 211 6.38 2.83 -9.46
CA SER A 211 6.60 3.91 -8.51
C SER A 211 7.75 3.57 -7.58
N ILE A 212 8.76 4.43 -7.55
CA ILE A 212 9.91 4.31 -6.66
C ILE A 212 9.72 5.29 -5.51
N TRP A 213 9.61 4.75 -4.30
CA TRP A 213 9.49 5.51 -3.08
C TRP A 213 10.88 5.83 -2.53
N ASP A 214 11.44 6.99 -2.90
CA ASP A 214 12.73 7.47 -2.41
C ASP A 214 12.57 8.28 -1.12
N ASP A 215 12.66 7.57 0.01
CA ASP A 215 12.81 8.20 1.33
C ASP A 215 14.27 8.41 1.72
N GLY A 216 15.22 7.96 0.88
CA GLY A 216 16.65 8.13 1.03
C GLY A 216 17.35 7.08 1.89
N TRP A 217 16.64 6.06 2.38
CA TRP A 217 17.16 5.09 3.35
C TRP A 217 16.75 3.64 3.08
N GLY A 218 17.75 2.78 2.92
CA GLY A 218 17.63 1.33 3.04
C GLY A 218 17.84 0.88 4.48
N ILE A 219 16.79 0.85 5.29
CA ILE A 219 16.89 0.66 6.75
C ILE A 219 17.77 1.77 7.34
N SER A 220 19.05 1.48 7.57
CA SER A 220 20.07 2.40 8.12
C SER A 220 21.10 2.86 7.09
N VAL A 221 21.02 2.39 5.85
CA VAL A 221 21.98 2.70 4.78
C VAL A 221 21.45 3.87 3.93
N PRO A 222 22.11 5.04 3.92
CA PRO A 222 21.73 6.15 3.06
C PRO A 222 21.86 5.80 1.58
N LYS A 223 21.01 6.38 0.73
CA LYS A 223 20.96 6.08 -0.70
C LYS A 223 22.26 6.33 -1.48
N GLU A 224 23.15 7.19 -0.99
CA GLU A 224 24.47 7.44 -1.58
C GLU A 224 25.38 6.19 -1.58
N PHE A 225 25.11 5.23 -0.69
CA PHE A 225 25.79 3.93 -0.66
C PHE A 225 25.00 2.83 -1.40
N GLN A 226 23.79 3.12 -1.87
CA GLN A 226 22.91 2.16 -2.54
C GLN A 226 22.97 2.28 -4.06
N THR A 227 22.91 3.51 -4.57
CA THR A 227 22.73 3.79 -6.01
C THR A 227 23.72 4.86 -6.48
N ILE A 228 24.32 4.63 -7.65
CA ILE A 228 25.22 5.61 -8.27
C ILE A 228 24.53 6.97 -8.44
N LYS A 229 25.27 8.05 -8.21
CA LYS A 229 24.76 9.44 -8.18
C LYS A 229 23.69 9.71 -7.10
N GLY A 230 23.40 8.75 -6.22
CA GLY A 230 22.35 8.87 -5.20
C GLY A 230 20.95 9.08 -5.78
N SER A 231 20.70 8.65 -7.02
CA SER A 231 19.39 8.80 -7.66
C SER A 231 19.19 7.76 -8.75
N ILE A 232 18.16 6.92 -8.58
CA ILE A 232 17.87 5.85 -9.53
C ILE A 232 17.42 6.39 -10.89
N SER A 233 16.67 7.50 -10.93
CA SER A 233 16.34 8.14 -12.22
C SER A 233 17.58 8.62 -12.97
N GLU A 234 18.60 9.13 -12.27
CA GLU A 234 19.86 9.57 -12.90
C GLU A 234 20.74 8.40 -13.36
N ALA A 235 20.64 7.24 -12.68
CA ALA A 235 21.27 5.99 -13.10
C ALA A 235 20.57 5.40 -14.33
N LEU A 236 19.24 5.50 -14.41
CA LEU A 236 18.42 4.94 -15.49
C LEU A 236 18.26 5.84 -16.71
N ARG A 237 18.77 7.08 -16.70
CA ARG A 237 18.60 8.05 -17.80
C ARG A 237 18.97 7.50 -19.19
N GLY A 238 19.94 6.59 -19.28
CA GLY A 238 20.33 5.96 -20.55
C GLY A 238 19.29 5.02 -21.17
N PHE A 239 18.28 4.60 -20.39
CA PHE A 239 17.18 3.74 -20.81
C PHE A 239 15.91 4.53 -21.14
N GLU A 240 15.95 5.86 -21.00
CA GLU A 240 14.81 6.70 -21.30
C GLU A 240 14.47 6.64 -22.80
N LYS A 241 13.18 6.55 -23.10
CA LYS A 241 12.70 6.44 -24.47
C LYS A 241 13.03 7.72 -25.25
N SER A 242 13.72 7.58 -26.38
CA SER A 242 13.86 8.63 -27.38
C SER A 242 12.85 8.45 -28.52
N LYS A 243 12.73 9.45 -29.41
CA LYS A 243 11.78 9.43 -30.54
C LYS A 243 11.92 8.17 -31.40
N ASP A 244 13.16 7.75 -31.65
CA ASP A 244 13.50 6.69 -32.60
C ASP A 244 14.02 5.41 -31.91
N SER A 245 13.88 5.29 -30.59
CA SER A 245 14.30 4.11 -29.82
C SER A 245 13.21 3.58 -28.90
N ASN A 246 13.39 2.35 -28.41
CA ASN A 246 12.64 1.85 -27.25
C ASN A 246 13.19 2.46 -25.95
N GLY A 247 12.64 2.02 -24.82
CA GLY A 247 12.93 2.56 -23.49
C GLY A 247 11.66 2.81 -22.70
N TYR A 248 11.76 3.60 -21.64
CA TYR A 248 10.62 3.98 -20.80
C TYR A 248 10.60 5.48 -20.53
N ARG A 249 9.46 5.98 -20.06
CA ARG A 249 9.31 7.38 -19.64
C ARG A 249 9.71 7.51 -18.18
N ILE A 250 10.54 8.49 -17.84
CA ILE A 250 10.95 8.75 -16.46
C ILE A 250 10.31 10.06 -15.98
N TYR A 251 9.53 9.97 -14.93
CA TYR A 251 8.92 11.10 -14.25
C TYR A 251 9.59 11.28 -12.88
N LYS A 252 9.92 12.53 -12.54
CA LYS A 252 10.46 12.90 -11.23
C LYS A 252 9.51 13.87 -10.56
N VAL A 253 9.21 13.63 -9.29
CA VAL A 253 8.24 14.44 -8.54
C VAL A 253 8.52 14.39 -7.04
N LYS A 254 8.23 15.46 -6.33
CA LYS A 254 8.36 15.52 -4.87
C LYS A 254 7.18 14.83 -4.21
N GLY A 255 7.46 13.97 -3.23
CA GLY A 255 6.46 13.16 -2.54
C GLY A 255 5.42 13.93 -1.72
N TRP A 256 5.67 15.21 -1.46
CA TRP A 256 4.75 16.08 -0.74
C TRP A 256 3.97 17.05 -1.65
N ASP A 257 4.27 17.10 -2.95
CA ASP A 257 3.60 17.98 -3.92
C ASP A 257 2.37 17.29 -4.53
N TYR A 258 1.27 17.30 -3.78
CA TYR A 258 0.03 16.61 -4.16
C TYR A 258 -0.51 16.98 -5.57
N PRO A 259 -0.57 18.26 -5.97
CA PRO A 259 -0.95 18.62 -7.33
C PRO A 259 -0.04 18.00 -8.40
N ALA A 260 1.28 18.17 -8.28
CA ALA A 260 2.21 17.65 -9.26
C ALA A 260 2.15 16.12 -9.38
N LEU A 261 1.98 15.44 -8.24
CA LEU A 261 1.78 13.99 -8.18
C LEU A 261 0.53 13.58 -8.97
N CYS A 262 -0.62 14.20 -8.74
CA CYS A 262 -1.85 13.88 -9.46
C CYS A 262 -1.70 14.09 -10.96
N GLN A 263 -1.09 15.20 -11.39
CA GLN A 263 -0.87 15.50 -12.80
C GLN A 263 0.01 14.44 -13.48
N ILE A 264 1.15 14.13 -12.86
CA ILE A 264 2.13 13.20 -13.43
C ILE A 264 1.57 11.77 -13.51
N TYR A 265 0.86 11.30 -12.47
CA TYR A 265 0.22 9.98 -12.53
C TYR A 265 -0.90 9.93 -13.57
N ASP A 266 -1.75 10.96 -13.66
CA ASP A 266 -2.82 11.01 -14.67
C ASP A 266 -2.24 10.95 -16.10
N GLU A 267 -1.21 11.74 -16.39
CA GLU A 267 -0.54 11.77 -17.69
C GLU A 267 0.23 10.47 -17.98
N GLY A 268 1.12 10.09 -17.07
CA GLY A 268 2.05 8.98 -17.28
C GLY A 268 1.33 7.63 -17.39
N ILE A 269 0.28 7.41 -16.59
CA ILE A 269 -0.52 6.18 -16.67
C ILE A 269 -1.37 6.19 -17.94
N ALA A 270 -1.95 7.32 -18.35
CA ALA A 270 -2.71 7.39 -19.59
C ALA A 270 -1.84 7.04 -20.81
N LEU A 271 -0.62 7.57 -20.86
CA LEU A 271 0.35 7.25 -21.92
C LEU A 271 0.82 5.80 -21.85
N CYS A 272 1.15 5.29 -20.66
CA CYS A 272 1.57 3.91 -20.44
C CYS A 272 0.50 2.92 -20.96
N ARG A 273 -0.75 3.16 -20.60
CA ARG A 273 -1.90 2.36 -21.02
C ARG A 273 -2.13 2.38 -22.53
N LYS A 274 -2.12 3.59 -23.10
CA LYS A 274 -2.42 3.81 -24.52
C LYS A 274 -1.34 3.21 -25.39
N GLU A 275 -0.08 3.52 -25.10
CA GLU A 275 1.04 3.22 -25.99
C GLU A 275 1.76 1.92 -25.66
N HIS A 276 1.47 1.29 -24.51
CA HIS A 276 2.25 0.17 -23.99
C HIS A 276 3.73 0.52 -23.92
N VAL A 277 4.04 1.69 -23.35
CA VAL A 277 5.41 2.11 -23.06
C VAL A 277 5.53 2.19 -21.54
N PRO A 278 6.52 1.51 -20.91
CA PRO A 278 6.62 1.55 -19.46
C PRO A 278 6.87 2.96 -18.93
N ALA A 279 6.38 3.23 -17.72
CA ALA A 279 6.54 4.49 -17.03
C ALA A 279 7.21 4.25 -15.67
N ILE A 280 8.25 5.03 -15.36
CA ILE A 280 8.92 5.05 -14.06
C ILE A 280 8.60 6.38 -13.39
N PHE A 281 8.03 6.33 -12.20
CA PHE A 281 7.75 7.47 -11.35
C PHE A 281 8.74 7.44 -10.18
N HIS A 282 9.77 8.27 -10.25
CA HIS A 282 10.70 8.45 -9.15
C HIS A 282 10.17 9.54 -8.21
N VAL A 283 9.63 9.13 -7.07
CA VAL A 283 9.03 10.02 -6.09
C VAL A 283 10.05 10.31 -5.00
N GLU A 284 10.63 11.51 -5.06
CA GLU A 284 11.74 11.96 -4.23
C GLU A 284 11.23 12.71 -2.99
N GLU A 285 12.12 12.95 -2.03
CA GLU A 285 11.83 13.70 -0.81
C GLU A 285 10.71 13.08 0.05
N LEU A 286 10.62 11.75 0.09
CA LEU A 286 9.73 11.05 1.01
C LEU A 286 10.32 10.98 2.42
N THR A 287 9.45 10.73 3.39
CA THR A 287 9.80 10.64 4.80
C THR A 287 9.51 9.23 5.33
N GLN A 288 10.00 8.95 6.55
CA GLN A 288 9.71 7.69 7.25
C GLN A 288 9.48 7.96 8.75
N PRO A 289 8.35 8.61 9.12
CA PRO A 289 8.10 9.13 10.47
C PRO A 289 8.18 8.11 11.62
N GLN A 290 7.77 6.85 11.40
CA GLN A 290 7.79 5.79 12.41
C GLN A 290 9.05 4.91 12.34
N GLY A 291 9.98 5.24 11.45
CA GLY A 291 11.17 4.43 11.16
C GLY A 291 10.89 3.22 10.28
N HIS A 292 11.92 2.37 10.12
CA HIS A 292 11.84 1.27 9.17
C HIS A 292 10.83 0.21 9.61
N SER A 293 10.92 -0.26 10.85
CA SER A 293 10.00 -1.24 11.44
C SER A 293 9.98 -1.09 12.96
N THR A 294 9.15 -1.87 13.62
CA THR A 294 9.12 -1.97 15.09
C THR A 294 10.38 -2.59 15.71
N SER A 295 11.30 -3.13 14.91
CA SER A 295 12.50 -3.83 15.38
C SER A 295 13.69 -2.91 15.66
N GLY A 296 13.61 -1.61 15.32
CA GLY A 296 14.71 -0.67 15.52
C GLY A 296 14.25 0.79 15.60
N SER A 297 15.10 1.65 16.15
CA SER A 297 14.88 3.11 16.12
C SER A 297 15.70 3.75 15.02
N HIS A 298 15.06 4.60 14.22
CA HIS A 298 15.71 5.34 13.15
C HIS A 298 16.62 6.48 13.68
N GLU A 299 16.42 6.91 14.92
CA GLU A 299 17.27 7.89 15.62
C GLU A 299 18.70 7.40 15.83
N ARG A 300 18.96 6.09 15.68
CA ARG A 300 20.30 5.51 15.77
C ARG A 300 21.20 5.84 14.57
N TYR A 301 20.60 6.23 13.44
CA TYR A 301 21.33 6.44 12.19
C TYR A 301 20.88 7.69 11.42
N LYS A 302 19.74 8.30 11.75
CA LYS A 302 19.33 9.61 11.23
C LYS A 302 19.76 10.72 12.19
N SER A 303 20.38 11.77 11.65
CA SER A 303 20.73 12.98 12.42
C SER A 303 19.48 13.77 12.83
N GLU A 304 19.60 14.60 13.87
CA GLU A 304 18.53 15.52 14.27
C GLU A 304 18.10 16.46 13.13
N GLU A 305 19.06 16.93 12.33
CA GLU A 305 18.80 17.73 11.14
C GLU A 305 17.90 16.98 10.14
N ARG A 306 18.18 15.70 9.89
CA ARG A 306 17.38 14.86 9.00
C ARG A 306 15.96 14.65 9.56
N LEU A 307 15.83 14.41 10.86
CA LEU A 307 14.52 14.22 11.50
C LEU A 307 13.70 15.51 11.46
N LYS A 308 14.34 16.66 11.68
CA LYS A 308 13.70 17.96 11.51
C LYS A 308 13.25 18.17 10.07
N TRP A 309 14.10 17.84 9.09
CA TRP A 309 13.74 17.94 7.67
C TRP A 309 12.52 17.06 7.34
N GLU A 310 12.46 15.83 7.85
CA GLU A 310 11.32 14.93 7.64
C GLU A 310 10.03 15.49 8.27
N ALA A 311 10.11 16.11 9.45
CA ALA A 311 8.96 16.78 10.07
C ALA A 311 8.50 17.98 9.22
N ASP A 312 9.43 18.80 8.72
CA ASP A 312 9.14 19.98 7.90
C ASP A 312 8.60 19.62 6.50
N HIS A 313 8.85 18.39 6.03
CA HIS A 313 8.46 17.87 4.70
C HIS A 313 7.46 16.72 4.76
N ASP A 314 6.79 16.53 5.90
CA ASP A 314 5.70 15.56 6.01
C ASP A 314 4.60 15.82 4.97
N CYS A 315 4.31 14.80 4.15
CA CYS A 315 3.44 14.96 2.99
C CYS A 315 2.00 15.35 3.38
N ILE A 316 1.47 14.85 4.50
CA ILE A 316 0.14 15.20 5.00
C ILE A 316 0.11 16.67 5.44
N SER A 317 1.14 17.11 6.16
CA SER A 317 1.29 18.50 6.61
C SER A 317 1.39 19.48 5.43
N LYS A 318 2.14 19.11 4.38
CA LYS A 318 2.24 19.90 3.13
C LYS A 318 0.91 19.93 2.37
N MET A 319 0.21 18.80 2.28
CA MET A 319 -1.13 18.73 1.67
C MET A 319 -2.12 19.62 2.42
N ARG A 320 -2.10 19.61 3.77
CA ARG A 320 -2.92 20.49 4.61
C ARG A 320 -2.67 21.96 4.30
N ALA A 321 -1.39 22.37 4.28
CA ALA A 321 -0.99 23.75 4.00
C ALA A 321 -1.46 24.20 2.61
N TRP A 322 -1.34 23.31 1.62
CA TRP A 322 -1.83 23.56 0.27
C TRP A 322 -3.36 23.72 0.21
N ILE A 323 -4.13 22.83 0.85
CA ILE A 323 -5.60 22.91 0.92
C ILE A 323 -6.06 24.24 1.52
N LEU A 324 -5.41 24.71 2.58
CA LEU A 324 -5.71 26.00 3.24
C LEU A 324 -5.36 27.18 2.34
N LYS A 325 -4.18 27.15 1.72
CA LYS A 325 -3.70 28.20 0.82
C LYS A 325 -4.64 28.39 -0.37
N GLU A 326 -5.04 27.30 -1.01
CA GLU A 326 -5.95 27.30 -2.17
C GLU A 326 -7.44 27.42 -1.77
N LYS A 327 -7.73 27.55 -0.46
CA LYS A 327 -9.07 27.74 0.10
C LYS A 327 -10.07 26.62 -0.23
N TYR A 328 -9.59 25.39 -0.42
CA TYR A 328 -10.45 24.22 -0.55
C TYR A 328 -11.16 23.89 0.76
N ALA A 329 -10.55 24.16 1.90
CA ALA A 329 -11.19 24.08 3.21
C ALA A 329 -10.59 25.10 4.20
N ASN A 330 -11.27 25.30 5.32
CA ASN A 330 -10.75 26.07 6.45
C ASN A 330 -10.14 25.12 7.51
N THR A 331 -9.43 25.70 8.49
CA THR A 331 -8.77 24.97 9.57
C THR A 331 -9.74 24.05 10.32
N GLU A 332 -10.93 24.55 10.69
CA GLU A 332 -11.93 23.79 11.44
C GLU A 332 -12.38 22.52 10.71
N THR A 333 -12.61 22.61 9.41
CA THR A 333 -12.99 21.44 8.58
C THR A 333 -11.89 20.39 8.60
N LEU A 334 -10.63 20.80 8.44
CA LEU A 334 -9.50 19.87 8.39
C LEU A 334 -9.22 19.26 9.76
N ASP A 335 -9.33 20.03 10.84
CA ASP A 335 -9.21 19.52 12.21
C ASP A 335 -10.27 18.47 12.52
N ASN A 336 -11.49 18.65 12.01
CA ASN A 336 -12.57 17.67 12.15
C ASN A 336 -12.27 16.39 11.35
N ILE A 337 -11.73 16.50 10.13
CA ILE A 337 -11.28 15.34 9.35
C ILE A 337 -10.21 14.56 10.10
N GLU A 338 -9.21 15.23 10.66
CA GLU A 338 -8.12 14.60 11.44
C GLU A 338 -8.65 13.88 12.69
N LYS A 339 -9.57 14.51 13.43
CA LYS A 339 -10.21 13.90 14.61
C LYS A 339 -11.02 12.65 14.25
N GLU A 340 -11.84 12.73 13.20
CA GLU A 340 -12.63 11.59 12.75
C GLU A 340 -11.75 10.47 12.19
N ALA A 341 -10.67 10.79 11.48
CA ALA A 341 -9.69 9.80 11.03
C ALA A 341 -9.07 9.03 12.21
N ALA A 342 -8.65 9.74 13.26
CA ALA A 342 -8.11 9.12 14.47
C ALA A 342 -9.15 8.26 15.21
N LYS A 343 -10.42 8.69 15.22
CA LYS A 343 -11.53 7.92 15.78
C LYS A 343 -11.78 6.64 14.98
N ARG A 344 -11.90 6.73 13.65
CA ARG A 344 -12.11 5.59 12.76
C ARG A 344 -11.01 4.54 12.88
N ALA A 345 -9.74 4.95 12.86
CA ALA A 345 -8.63 4.02 13.05
C ALA A 345 -8.68 3.33 14.43
N ARG A 346 -9.07 4.05 15.49
CA ARG A 346 -9.23 3.49 16.84
C ARG A 346 -10.38 2.50 16.92
N ASP A 347 -11.51 2.80 16.29
CA ASP A 347 -12.71 1.98 16.30
C ASP A 347 -12.48 0.70 15.48
N ALA A 348 -11.86 0.81 14.29
CA ALA A 348 -11.45 -0.32 13.47
C ALA A 348 -10.50 -1.26 14.23
N LYS A 349 -9.50 -0.70 14.91
CA LYS A 349 -8.57 -1.46 15.76
C LYS A 349 -9.31 -2.23 16.86
N LYS A 350 -10.23 -1.56 17.57
CA LYS A 350 -11.03 -2.19 18.64
C LYS A 350 -11.90 -3.32 18.09
N ALA A 351 -12.56 -3.10 16.95
CA ALA A 351 -13.39 -4.10 16.30
C ALA A 351 -12.56 -5.33 15.87
N ALA A 352 -11.43 -5.12 15.19
CA ALA A 352 -10.53 -6.18 14.77
C ALA A 352 -9.98 -6.98 15.96
N TRP A 353 -9.56 -6.30 17.03
CA TRP A 353 -9.08 -6.98 18.24
C TRP A 353 -10.17 -7.79 18.94
N ALA A 354 -11.38 -7.24 19.06
CA ALA A 354 -12.51 -7.94 19.66
C ALA A 354 -12.88 -9.19 18.85
N ARG A 355 -12.89 -9.09 17.51
CA ARG A 355 -13.10 -10.22 16.61
C ARG A 355 -12.02 -11.29 16.78
N PHE A 356 -10.75 -10.90 16.75
CA PHE A 356 -9.62 -11.81 16.91
C PHE A 356 -9.64 -12.56 18.25
N GLN A 357 -10.03 -11.89 19.34
CA GLN A 357 -10.11 -12.49 20.67
C GLN A 357 -11.32 -13.40 20.85
N LYS A 358 -12.43 -13.15 20.16
CA LYS A 358 -13.71 -13.82 20.39
C LYS A 358 -13.62 -15.36 20.29
N PRO A 359 -13.02 -15.98 19.26
CA PRO A 359 -12.90 -17.44 19.21
C PRO A 359 -12.08 -18.02 20.37
N LEU A 360 -11.11 -17.26 20.90
CA LEU A 360 -10.29 -17.68 22.04
C LEU A 360 -11.10 -17.62 23.34
N THR A 361 -11.86 -16.55 23.55
CA THR A 361 -12.73 -16.40 24.72
C THR A 361 -13.88 -17.41 24.70
N ASP A 362 -14.48 -17.66 23.53
CA ASP A 362 -15.55 -18.67 23.39
C ASP A 362 -15.02 -20.06 23.75
N LYS A 363 -13.83 -20.45 23.27
CA LYS A 363 -13.17 -21.72 23.62
C LYS A 363 -12.83 -21.83 25.10
N ARG A 364 -12.35 -20.74 25.71
CA ARG A 364 -12.10 -20.69 27.16
C ARG A 364 -13.40 -20.92 27.93
N ASP A 365 -14.47 -20.23 27.56
CA ASP A 365 -15.76 -20.31 28.25
C ASP A 365 -16.42 -21.69 28.05
N ASP A 366 -16.28 -22.29 26.86
CA ASP A 366 -16.66 -23.68 26.60
C ASP A 366 -15.88 -24.67 27.48
N PHE A 367 -14.55 -24.50 27.56
CA PHE A 367 -13.71 -25.33 28.42
C PHE A 367 -14.15 -25.22 29.89
N LEU A 368 -14.33 -24.00 30.40
CA LEU A 368 -14.79 -23.75 31.77
C LEU A 368 -16.15 -24.41 32.05
N ARG A 369 -17.10 -24.38 31.09
CA ARG A 369 -18.38 -25.09 31.21
C ARG A 369 -18.21 -26.60 31.27
N MET A 370 -17.34 -27.19 30.44
CA MET A 370 -17.11 -28.64 30.45
C MET A 370 -16.44 -29.13 31.73
N VAL A 371 -15.52 -28.33 32.28
CA VAL A 371 -14.83 -28.65 33.54
C VAL A 371 -15.60 -28.19 34.78
N ASP A 372 -16.80 -27.64 34.62
CA ASP A 372 -17.66 -27.27 35.74
C ASP A 372 -18.33 -28.50 36.36
N ILE A 373 -17.52 -29.29 37.04
CA ILE A 373 -17.89 -30.49 37.77
C ILE A 373 -18.34 -30.18 39.20
N THR A 374 -19.28 -29.23 39.36
CA THR A 374 -19.93 -28.93 40.66
C THR A 374 -20.57 -30.14 41.34
N THR A 375 -20.67 -31.29 40.63
CA THR A 375 -21.20 -32.56 41.13
C THR A 375 -20.19 -33.73 41.09
N CYS A 376 -18.95 -33.55 40.59
CA CYS A 376 -17.98 -34.64 40.52
C CYS A 376 -17.10 -34.70 41.77
N ASN A 377 -17.12 -35.84 42.44
CA ASN A 377 -16.36 -36.10 43.67
C ASN A 377 -15.11 -36.95 43.35
N CYS A 378 -14.32 -36.55 42.34
CA CYS A 378 -13.12 -37.28 41.92
C CYS A 378 -11.84 -36.66 42.48
N ALA A 379 -10.76 -37.44 42.53
CA ALA A 379 -9.47 -37.00 43.10
C ALA A 379 -8.81 -35.82 42.36
N MET A 380 -9.34 -35.41 41.19
CA MET A 380 -8.81 -34.31 40.38
C MET A 380 -9.56 -32.99 40.58
N THR A 381 -10.64 -32.95 41.37
CA THR A 381 -11.49 -31.75 41.55
C THR A 381 -10.70 -30.52 42.01
N SER A 382 -9.80 -30.66 43.00
CA SER A 382 -8.96 -29.55 43.49
C SER A 382 -8.00 -29.00 42.43
N ARG A 383 -7.45 -29.87 41.58
CA ARG A 383 -6.59 -29.47 40.46
C ARG A 383 -7.39 -28.77 39.35
N ILE A 384 -8.64 -29.18 39.14
CA ILE A 384 -9.53 -28.57 38.16
C ILE A 384 -10.00 -27.19 38.63
N ASP A 385 -10.33 -27.03 39.92
CA ASP A 385 -10.75 -25.74 40.47
C ASP A 385 -9.60 -24.72 40.47
N ALA A 386 -8.36 -25.14 40.73
CA ALA A 386 -7.18 -24.27 40.59
C ALA A 386 -7.00 -23.74 39.15
N ILE A 387 -7.30 -24.54 38.12
CA ILE A 387 -7.23 -24.12 36.71
C ILE A 387 -8.34 -23.12 36.35
N LYS A 388 -9.47 -23.10 37.07
CA LYS A 388 -10.57 -22.16 36.83
C LYS A 388 -10.30 -20.76 37.38
N GLU A 389 -9.45 -20.64 38.41
CA GLU A 389 -9.15 -19.38 39.10
C GLU A 389 -7.97 -18.60 38.48
N GLU A 390 -7.11 -19.26 37.70
CA GLU A 390 -6.06 -18.63 36.84
C GLU A 390 -6.66 -18.08 35.53
#